data_AF-A0A136WI34-F1
#
_entry.id   AF-A0A136WI34-F1
#
_cell.length_a   1.000
_cell.length_b   1.000
_cell.length_c   1.000
_cell.angle_alpha   90.00
_cell.angle_beta   90.00
_cell.angle_gamma   90.00
#
_symmetry.space_group_name_H-M   'P 1'
#
loop_
_entity.id
_entity.type
_entity.pdbx_description
1 polymer ?
#
loop_
_entity_poly.entity_id
_entity_poly.type
_entity_poly.pdbx_seq_one_letter_code
_entity_poly.pdbx_strand_id
1 'polypeptide(L)'
;MEDKELDQLLKNALSKDFELDDKLNTKILQKVRENEMKDVRKIRRFPIVAAICCALFCCTAFAAWKYLTPKDVAIEYGDKQLAAAFEGNDAILMDESKTYDEYTVKLLGAVSGQNLTNFCTDGQVVSERTYAVVAIAKTDGTPMPKTSDDDYGKDPFFISPLIQGLNPQQYNIMTMNGGYFDIVREGIMYRMIECDNIQIFADHALYLCVSNSTFYEGDAYQYNEKTGDISVNESYKGMNLLFDFPLNKDKGNKEAAQEYLKELSDAQEADAQEGSNEEEEAVQNVDINEIMNHWTLVSKEKVTPDQDERIYYSYKTSNGSGEGFITVDALFEKDEIGYSKNLSISESDTGQNTVIYYRDEKGDVTVSVYETVK
;
A
#
# COMPACT_ATOMS: atom_id res chain seq x y z
N MET A 1 -51.45 3.62 6.00
CA MET A 1 -50.98 3.20 4.68
C MET A 1 -49.62 3.87 4.48
N GLU A 2 -48.46 3.29 4.76
CA GLU A 2 -48.10 2.04 5.46
C GLU A 2 -46.60 2.05 5.73
N ASP A 3 -46.20 2.47 6.93
CA ASP A 3 -44.83 2.25 7.45
C ASP A 3 -44.60 0.73 7.70
N LYS A 4 -45.68 0.00 7.96
CA LYS A 4 -45.68 -1.45 8.12
C LYS A 4 -45.52 -2.23 6.83
N GLU A 5 -46.00 -1.73 5.67
CA GLU A 5 -45.77 -2.42 4.39
C GLU A 5 -44.33 -2.22 3.93
N LEU A 6 -43.74 -1.05 4.16
CA LEU A 6 -42.34 -0.82 3.83
C LEU A 6 -41.41 -1.72 4.66
N ASP A 7 -41.71 -1.86 5.95
CA ASP A 7 -40.95 -2.74 6.86
C ASP A 7 -41.16 -4.23 6.53
N GLN A 8 -42.35 -4.62 6.04
CA GLN A 8 -42.61 -5.96 5.53
C GLN A 8 -41.93 -6.24 4.19
N LEU A 9 -41.85 -5.25 3.30
CA LEU A 9 -41.14 -5.35 2.02
C LEU A 9 -39.63 -5.48 2.24
N LEU A 10 -39.05 -4.74 3.19
CA LEU A 10 -37.65 -4.87 3.58
C LEU A 10 -37.34 -6.23 4.21
N LYS A 11 -38.19 -6.71 5.14
CA LYS A 11 -38.02 -8.05 5.75
C LYS A 11 -38.20 -9.19 4.74
N ASN A 12 -39.04 -9.03 3.72
CA ASN A 12 -39.18 -10.00 2.64
C ASN A 12 -38.05 -9.95 1.62
N ALA A 13 -37.44 -8.78 1.40
CA ALA A 13 -36.26 -8.64 0.54
C ALA A 13 -35.00 -9.20 1.19
N LEU A 14 -34.86 -9.06 2.52
CA LEU A 14 -33.73 -9.55 3.31
C LEU A 14 -33.83 -11.04 3.70
N SER A 15 -35.02 -11.65 3.61
CA SER A 15 -35.23 -13.08 3.93
C SER A 15 -35.20 -14.00 2.70
N LYS A 16 -35.08 -13.45 1.49
CA LYS A 16 -34.75 -14.24 0.30
C LYS A 16 -33.25 -14.44 0.25
N ASP A 17 -32.80 -15.65 0.59
CA ASP A 17 -31.51 -16.14 0.11
C ASP A 17 -31.46 -15.91 -1.40
N PHE A 18 -30.55 -15.03 -1.80
CA PHE A 18 -30.32 -14.71 -3.21
C PHE A 18 -29.48 -15.84 -3.80
N GLU A 19 -30.09 -17.01 -4.00
CA GLU A 19 -29.54 -18.00 -4.93
C GLU A 19 -29.62 -17.38 -6.33
N LEU A 20 -28.45 -17.10 -6.91
CA LEU A 20 -28.31 -16.68 -8.29
C LEU A 20 -29.00 -17.71 -9.21
N ASP A 21 -30.04 -17.28 -9.92
CA ASP A 21 -30.85 -18.10 -10.82
C ASP A 21 -29.95 -18.82 -11.86
N ASP A 22 -29.75 -20.14 -11.68
CA ASP A 22 -28.93 -21.01 -12.53
C ASP A 22 -29.32 -20.91 -14.03
N LYS A 23 -30.57 -20.53 -14.33
CA LYS A 23 -31.02 -20.28 -15.69
C LYS A 23 -30.36 -19.07 -16.34
N LEU A 24 -29.99 -18.05 -15.56
CA LEU A 24 -29.32 -16.86 -16.07
C LEU A 24 -27.86 -17.16 -16.41
N ASN A 25 -27.16 -17.90 -15.54
CA ASN A 25 -25.79 -18.38 -15.82
C ASN A 25 -25.74 -19.28 -17.06
N THR A 26 -26.71 -20.18 -17.21
CA THR A 26 -26.78 -21.07 -18.39
C THR A 26 -27.01 -20.27 -19.67
N LYS A 27 -27.84 -19.21 -19.64
CA LYS A 27 -28.08 -18.33 -20.79
C LYS A 27 -26.87 -17.48 -21.15
N ILE A 28 -26.11 -16.99 -20.18
CA ILE A 28 -24.88 -16.22 -20.42
C ILE A 28 -23.82 -17.13 -21.05
N LEU A 29 -23.61 -18.32 -20.50
CA LEU A 29 -22.67 -19.33 -21.04
C LEU A 29 -23.04 -19.80 -22.44
N GLN A 30 -24.35 -20.00 -22.72
CA GLN A 30 -24.81 -20.35 -24.06
C GLN A 30 -24.57 -19.21 -25.07
N LYS A 31 -24.77 -17.96 -24.67
CA LYS A 31 -24.60 -16.79 -25.53
C LYS A 31 -23.12 -16.49 -25.83
N VAL A 32 -22.22 -16.78 -24.90
CA VAL A 32 -20.75 -16.75 -25.11
C VAL A 32 -20.34 -17.86 -26.09
N ARG A 33 -20.82 -19.10 -25.88
CA ARG A 33 -20.52 -20.24 -26.76
C ARG A 33 -21.03 -20.06 -28.19
N GLU A 34 -22.21 -19.44 -28.37
CA GLU A 34 -22.78 -19.14 -29.69
C GLU A 34 -22.06 -17.98 -30.42
N ASN A 35 -21.43 -17.06 -29.68
CA ASN A 35 -20.60 -16.00 -30.25
C ASN A 35 -19.19 -16.48 -30.63
N GLU A 36 -18.60 -17.42 -29.88
CA GLU A 36 -17.29 -18.01 -30.20
C GLU A 36 -17.32 -18.95 -31.42
N MET A 37 -18.49 -19.49 -31.79
CA MET A 37 -18.63 -20.41 -32.93
C MET A 37 -18.92 -19.74 -34.28
N LYS A 38 -18.95 -18.40 -34.38
CA LYS A 38 -19.31 -17.70 -35.63
C LYS A 38 -18.16 -17.10 -36.45
N ASP A 39 -16.91 -17.24 -36.04
CA ASP A 39 -15.80 -16.58 -36.76
C ASP A 39 -14.60 -17.49 -37.08
N VAL A 40 -14.85 -18.61 -37.78
CA VAL A 40 -13.77 -19.39 -38.41
C VAL A 40 -14.03 -19.55 -39.91
N ARG A 41 -13.64 -18.53 -40.69
CA ARG A 41 -13.52 -18.65 -42.15
C ARG A 41 -12.12 -19.14 -42.54
N LYS A 42 -12.11 -20.35 -43.12
CA LYS A 42 -11.06 -21.06 -43.88
C LYS A 42 -9.82 -20.26 -44.33
N ILE A 43 -8.62 -20.71 -43.93
CA ILE A 43 -7.36 -20.48 -44.66
C ILE A 43 -6.58 -21.80 -44.79
N ARG A 44 -5.95 -21.98 -45.96
CA ARG A 44 -5.34 -23.20 -46.52
C ARG A 44 -4.08 -23.68 -45.79
N ARG A 45 -3.85 -25.00 -45.86
CA ARG A 45 -2.70 -25.75 -45.33
C ARG A 45 -1.40 -25.44 -46.08
N PHE A 46 -0.32 -25.16 -45.36
CA PHE A 46 1.07 -25.37 -45.77
C PHE A 46 1.82 -26.09 -44.63
N PRO A 47 2.72 -27.05 -44.92
CA PRO A 47 3.46 -27.78 -43.89
C PRO A 47 4.76 -27.05 -43.59
N ILE A 48 4.99 -26.64 -42.33
CA ILE A 48 6.29 -26.15 -41.87
C ILE A 48 6.72 -26.98 -40.65
N VAL A 49 7.75 -27.76 -40.92
CA VAL A 49 8.81 -28.32 -40.08
C VAL A 49 8.83 -27.83 -38.63
N ALA A 50 8.71 -28.79 -37.70
CA ALA A 50 8.90 -28.62 -36.27
C ALA A 50 10.34 -28.19 -35.94
N ALA A 51 10.49 -27.04 -35.30
CA ALA A 51 11.72 -26.60 -34.66
C ALA A 51 11.40 -26.01 -33.28
N ILE A 52 11.67 -26.82 -32.26
CA ILE A 52 12.16 -26.48 -30.91
C ILE A 52 11.30 -25.46 -30.12
N CYS A 53 10.62 -26.02 -29.12
CA CYS A 53 9.67 -25.41 -28.20
C CYS A 53 10.21 -24.18 -27.45
N CYS A 54 9.98 -22.98 -27.99
CA CYS A 54 9.74 -21.79 -27.19
C CYS A 54 8.30 -21.84 -26.65
N ALA A 55 8.11 -22.41 -25.46
CA ALA A 55 6.87 -22.25 -24.70
C ALA A 55 7.07 -22.64 -23.23
N LEU A 56 7.87 -21.85 -22.50
CA LEU A 56 7.65 -21.66 -21.06
C LEU A 56 6.45 -20.72 -20.81
N PHE A 57 5.40 -20.85 -21.63
CA PHE A 57 4.08 -20.39 -21.25
C PHE A 57 3.49 -21.49 -20.38
N CYS A 58 3.81 -21.45 -19.09
CA CYS A 58 2.91 -21.95 -18.08
C CYS A 58 1.66 -21.06 -18.12
N CYS A 59 0.80 -21.28 -19.12
CA CYS A 59 -0.62 -21.10 -18.93
C CYS A 59 -1.03 -22.16 -17.91
N THR A 60 -0.71 -21.93 -16.65
CA THR A 60 -1.47 -22.56 -15.58
C THR A 60 -2.91 -22.19 -15.86
N ALA A 61 -3.75 -23.19 -15.99
CA ALA A 61 -5.19 -23.04 -16.02
C ALA A 61 -5.62 -22.53 -14.64
N PHE A 62 -5.26 -21.30 -14.33
CA PHE A 62 -5.78 -20.59 -13.20
C PHE A 62 -7.24 -20.38 -13.51
N ALA A 63 -8.10 -20.84 -12.60
CA ALA A 63 -9.51 -20.51 -12.64
C ALA A 63 -9.66 -19.02 -12.99
N ALA A 64 -10.65 -18.67 -13.79
CA ALA A 64 -10.99 -17.27 -14.03
C ALA A 64 -11.48 -16.65 -12.71
N TRP A 65 -10.55 -16.37 -11.79
CA TRP A 65 -10.82 -15.62 -10.57
C TRP A 65 -11.12 -14.22 -11.01
N LYS A 66 -12.36 -13.82 -10.72
CA LYS A 66 -12.82 -12.48 -10.99
C LYS A 66 -12.22 -11.60 -9.88
N TYR A 67 -11.04 -11.05 -10.15
CA TYR A 67 -10.46 -10.00 -9.30
C TYR A 67 -11.52 -8.92 -9.04
N LEU A 68 -11.53 -8.37 -7.83
CA LEU A 68 -12.26 -7.14 -7.57
C LEU A 68 -11.80 -6.07 -8.57
N THR A 69 -12.74 -5.28 -9.06
CA THR A 69 -12.37 -4.10 -9.87
C THR A 69 -11.82 -3.01 -8.93
N PRO A 70 -11.04 -2.04 -9.44
CA PRO A 70 -10.60 -0.90 -8.62
C PRO A 70 -11.77 -0.16 -7.94
N LYS A 71 -12.92 -0.05 -8.62
CA LYS A 71 -14.17 0.43 -8.04
C LYS A 71 -14.60 -0.38 -6.82
N ASP A 72 -14.63 -1.71 -6.93
CA ASP A 72 -15.09 -2.58 -5.84
C ASP A 72 -14.15 -2.47 -4.63
N VAL A 73 -12.84 -2.31 -4.85
CA VAL A 73 -11.86 -2.06 -3.78
C VAL A 73 -12.13 -0.69 -3.12
N ALA A 74 -12.42 0.36 -3.88
CA ALA A 74 -12.79 1.66 -3.32
C ALA A 74 -14.13 1.60 -2.52
N ILE A 75 -15.09 0.75 -2.93
CA ILE A 75 -16.31 0.50 -2.16
C ILE A 75 -15.99 -0.19 -0.83
N GLU A 76 -15.09 -1.17 -0.82
CA GLU A 76 -14.62 -1.84 0.40
C GLU A 76 -13.88 -0.89 1.33
N TYR A 77 -13.16 0.09 0.78
CA TYR A 77 -12.57 1.21 1.51
C TYR A 77 -13.61 2.18 2.09
N GLY A 78 -14.87 2.12 1.62
CA GLY A 78 -15.96 3.00 2.04
C GLY A 78 -16.04 4.31 1.26
N ASP A 79 -15.24 4.48 0.20
CA ASP A 79 -15.19 5.70 -0.60
C ASP A 79 -15.95 5.57 -1.91
N LYS A 80 -17.21 6.01 -1.89
CA LYS A 80 -18.10 6.00 -3.05
C LYS A 80 -17.67 6.98 -4.14
N GLN A 81 -16.99 8.07 -3.79
CA GLN A 81 -16.55 9.05 -4.80
C GLN A 81 -15.35 8.49 -5.55
N LEU A 82 -14.40 7.90 -4.83
CA LEU A 82 -13.25 7.23 -5.45
C LEU A 82 -13.70 6.05 -6.31
N ALA A 83 -14.69 5.28 -5.85
CA ALA A 83 -15.32 4.24 -6.65
C ALA A 83 -15.90 4.78 -7.97
N ALA A 84 -16.57 5.94 -7.94
CA ALA A 84 -17.07 6.59 -9.14
C ALA A 84 -15.93 7.13 -10.02
N ALA A 85 -14.83 7.62 -9.43
CA ALA A 85 -13.66 8.06 -10.17
C ALA A 85 -13.01 6.91 -10.95
N PHE A 86 -12.94 5.70 -10.38
CA PHE A 86 -12.46 4.49 -11.07
C PHE A 86 -13.35 4.02 -12.23
N GLU A 87 -14.60 4.49 -12.32
CA GLU A 87 -15.48 4.29 -13.48
C GLU A 87 -15.42 5.47 -14.47
N GLY A 88 -14.76 6.56 -14.10
CA GLY A 88 -14.64 7.77 -14.91
C GLY A 88 -13.61 7.64 -16.03
N ASN A 89 -13.61 8.63 -16.92
CA ASN A 89 -12.72 8.67 -18.09
C ASN A 89 -11.24 8.86 -17.73
N ASP A 90 -10.95 9.32 -16.51
CA ASP A 90 -9.60 9.57 -16.03
C ASP A 90 -8.96 8.32 -15.40
N ALA A 91 -9.75 7.26 -15.19
CA ALA A 91 -9.23 5.98 -14.74
C ALA A 91 -8.69 5.17 -15.91
N ILE A 92 -7.52 4.57 -15.73
CA ILE A 92 -6.95 3.64 -16.68
C ILE A 92 -6.87 2.26 -16.02
N LEU A 93 -7.70 1.35 -16.53
CA LEU A 93 -7.74 -0.04 -16.08
C LEU A 93 -6.63 -0.85 -16.76
N MET A 94 -6.04 -1.76 -16.00
CA MET A 94 -4.99 -2.65 -16.48
C MET A 94 -5.34 -4.11 -16.24
N ASP A 95 -4.74 -4.96 -17.08
CA ASP A 95 -4.79 -6.41 -16.97
C ASP A 95 -3.37 -6.99 -17.03
N GLU A 96 -2.38 -6.22 -16.56
CA GLU A 96 -0.99 -6.66 -16.53
C GLU A 96 -0.71 -7.42 -15.23
N SER A 97 -0.19 -8.64 -15.37
CA SER A 97 0.22 -9.49 -14.25
C SER A 97 1.69 -9.87 -14.39
N LYS A 98 2.41 -9.86 -13.27
CA LYS A 98 3.78 -10.35 -13.15
C LYS A 98 3.85 -11.33 -11.98
N THR A 99 4.80 -12.26 -12.04
CA THR A 99 5.00 -13.27 -10.99
C THR A 99 6.42 -13.15 -10.46
N TYR A 100 6.58 -13.26 -9.15
CA TYR A 100 7.87 -13.42 -8.49
C TYR A 100 7.73 -14.46 -7.38
N ASP A 101 8.59 -15.47 -7.42
CA ASP A 101 8.58 -16.60 -6.49
C ASP A 101 7.17 -17.23 -6.37
N GLU A 102 6.58 -17.15 -5.18
CA GLU A 102 5.27 -17.71 -4.85
C GLU A 102 4.10 -16.71 -5.00
N TYR A 103 4.34 -15.51 -5.52
CA TYR A 103 3.29 -14.49 -5.67
C TYR A 103 3.04 -14.13 -7.13
N THR A 104 1.76 -13.99 -7.45
CA THR A 104 1.26 -13.33 -8.66
C THR A 104 0.72 -11.95 -8.28
N VAL A 105 1.28 -10.91 -8.89
CA VAL A 105 0.93 -9.51 -8.66
C VAL A 105 0.30 -8.94 -9.92
N LYS A 106 -0.82 -8.26 -9.77
CA LYS A 106 -1.59 -7.69 -10.87
C LYS A 106 -1.93 -6.24 -10.62
N LEU A 107 -1.54 -5.36 -11.54
CA LEU A 107 -1.98 -3.97 -11.53
C LEU A 107 -3.37 -3.89 -12.18
N LEU A 108 -4.37 -3.49 -11.40
CA LEU A 108 -5.77 -3.46 -11.82
C LEU A 108 -6.18 -2.12 -12.42
N GLY A 109 -5.53 -1.03 -12.00
CA GLY A 109 -5.71 0.29 -12.59
C GLY A 109 -5.25 1.41 -11.68
N ALA A 110 -5.26 2.62 -12.23
CA ALA A 110 -4.95 3.85 -11.51
C ALA A 110 -5.89 4.99 -11.94
N VAL A 111 -6.02 6.00 -11.09
CA VAL A 111 -6.71 7.25 -11.36
C VAL A 111 -5.98 8.39 -10.68
N SER A 112 -5.90 9.55 -11.32
CA SER A 112 -5.20 10.71 -10.77
C SER A 112 -5.87 12.02 -11.15
N GLY A 113 -5.82 12.98 -10.22
CA GLY A 113 -6.37 14.32 -10.43
C GLY A 113 -7.18 14.81 -9.23
N GLN A 114 -8.08 15.74 -9.51
CA GLN A 114 -8.84 16.44 -8.48
C GLN A 114 -10.13 15.74 -8.08
N ASN A 115 -10.62 16.03 -6.87
CA ASN A 115 -11.95 15.62 -6.39
C ASN A 115 -12.21 14.11 -6.53
N LEU A 116 -11.18 13.30 -6.25
CA LEU A 116 -11.28 11.85 -6.30
C LEU A 116 -11.94 11.26 -5.05
N THR A 117 -11.79 11.93 -3.91
CA THR A 117 -12.30 11.49 -2.61
C THR A 117 -12.96 12.65 -1.85
N ASN A 118 -13.89 12.31 -0.95
CA ASN A 118 -14.43 13.23 0.06
C ASN A 118 -13.74 13.06 1.42
N PHE A 119 -12.76 12.17 1.53
CA PHE A 119 -11.98 12.00 2.75
C PHE A 119 -11.09 13.22 2.95
N CYS A 120 -11.04 13.69 4.19
CA CYS A 120 -10.30 14.87 4.57
C CYS A 120 -9.09 14.46 5.40
N THR A 121 -7.95 15.08 5.13
CA THR A 121 -6.81 15.10 6.04
C THR A 121 -6.84 16.44 6.76
N ASP A 122 -6.78 16.43 8.09
CA ASP A 122 -6.82 17.64 8.94
C ASP A 122 -8.00 18.59 8.65
N GLY A 123 -9.15 18.01 8.30
CA GLY A 123 -10.36 18.77 8.00
C GLY A 123 -10.36 19.49 6.65
N GLN A 124 -9.32 19.31 5.82
CA GLN A 124 -9.27 19.79 4.45
C GLN A 124 -9.42 18.62 3.46
N VAL A 125 -10.25 18.82 2.43
CA VAL A 125 -10.31 17.88 1.31
C VAL A 125 -8.99 17.97 0.56
N VAL A 126 -8.26 16.86 0.49
CA VAL A 126 -7.02 16.80 -0.27
C VAL A 126 -7.35 16.98 -1.75
N SER A 127 -6.88 18.09 -2.34
CA SER A 127 -7.44 18.60 -3.58
C SER A 127 -7.09 17.74 -4.79
N GLU A 128 -5.87 17.19 -4.85
CA GLU A 128 -5.40 16.34 -5.94
C GLU A 128 -4.60 15.14 -5.42
N ARG A 129 -4.92 13.94 -5.92
CA ARG A 129 -4.26 12.69 -5.52
C ARG A 129 -4.08 11.74 -6.69
N THR A 130 -3.18 10.78 -6.52
CA THR A 130 -3.05 9.59 -7.36
C THR A 130 -3.42 8.35 -6.56
N TYR A 131 -4.27 7.50 -7.11
CA TYR A 131 -4.62 6.18 -6.55
C TYR A 131 -4.25 5.07 -7.52
N ALA A 132 -3.80 3.92 -6.99
CA ALA A 132 -3.62 2.71 -7.79
C ALA A 132 -3.97 1.46 -7.00
N VAL A 133 -4.54 0.47 -7.68
CA VAL A 133 -5.00 -0.80 -7.07
C VAL A 133 -4.19 -1.96 -7.61
N VAL A 134 -3.55 -2.69 -6.70
CA VAL A 134 -2.76 -3.90 -6.98
C VAL A 134 -3.41 -5.08 -6.28
N ALA A 135 -3.56 -6.19 -6.99
CA ALA A 135 -3.94 -7.48 -6.41
C ALA A 135 -2.71 -8.39 -6.26
N ILE A 136 -2.59 -9.04 -5.12
CA ILE A 136 -1.50 -9.95 -4.76
C ILE A 136 -2.13 -11.26 -4.31
N ALA A 137 -1.75 -12.35 -4.96
CA ALA A 137 -2.22 -13.71 -4.65
C ALA A 137 -1.05 -14.68 -4.63
N LYS A 138 -1.13 -15.75 -3.83
CA LYS A 138 -0.16 -16.85 -3.95
C LYS A 138 -0.40 -17.58 -5.28
N THR A 139 0.68 -17.85 -6.00
CA THR A 139 0.64 -18.49 -7.34
C THR A 139 0.08 -19.90 -7.29
N ASP A 140 0.21 -20.59 -6.15
CA ASP A 140 -0.35 -21.94 -5.94
C ASP A 140 -1.85 -21.94 -5.59
N GLY A 141 -2.46 -20.76 -5.41
CA GLY A 141 -3.87 -20.60 -5.09
C GLY A 141 -4.21 -20.71 -3.61
N THR A 142 -3.20 -20.85 -2.73
CA THR A 142 -3.43 -20.72 -1.28
C THR A 142 -3.86 -19.29 -0.94
N PRO A 143 -4.77 -19.10 0.04
CA PRO A 143 -5.27 -17.77 0.36
C PRO A 143 -4.20 -16.93 1.06
N MET A 144 -4.13 -15.64 0.70
CA MET A 144 -3.42 -14.64 1.48
C MET A 144 -4.00 -14.56 2.91
N PRO A 145 -3.19 -14.34 3.96
CA PRO A 145 -3.67 -14.18 5.34
C PRO A 145 -4.61 -12.97 5.46
N LYS A 146 -5.75 -13.13 6.13
CA LYS A 146 -6.67 -12.02 6.41
C LYS A 146 -6.12 -11.13 7.52
N THR A 147 -6.61 -9.89 7.60
CA THR A 147 -6.27 -8.93 8.69
C THR A 147 -6.57 -9.45 10.10
N SER A 148 -7.39 -10.49 10.24
CA SER A 148 -7.70 -11.17 11.50
C SER A 148 -6.71 -12.28 11.87
N ASP A 149 -5.85 -12.70 10.95
CA ASP A 149 -5.02 -13.89 11.09
C ASP A 149 -3.64 -13.52 11.65
N ASP A 150 -3.05 -14.40 12.48
CA ASP A 150 -1.73 -14.17 13.08
C ASP A 150 -0.59 -14.07 12.05
N ASP A 151 -0.82 -14.61 10.85
CA ASP A 151 0.11 -14.56 9.72
C ASP A 151 0.01 -13.28 8.89
N TYR A 152 -0.95 -12.40 9.21
CA TYR A 152 -1.11 -11.12 8.54
C TYR A 152 0.12 -10.22 8.70
N GLY A 153 0.56 -9.61 7.60
CA GLY A 153 1.70 -8.68 7.60
C GLY A 153 3.08 -9.31 7.77
N LYS A 154 3.18 -10.65 7.89
CA LYS A 154 4.49 -11.34 7.96
C LYS A 154 5.34 -11.14 6.71
N ASP A 155 4.70 -11.09 5.55
CA ASP A 155 5.32 -10.74 4.28
C ASP A 155 5.01 -9.26 3.98
N PRO A 156 5.98 -8.33 4.09
CA PRO A 156 5.74 -6.94 3.78
C PRO A 156 5.68 -6.75 2.26
N PHE A 157 4.89 -5.76 1.81
CA PHE A 157 4.87 -5.32 0.41
C PHE A 157 5.04 -3.81 0.31
N PHE A 158 6.10 -3.35 -0.33
CA PHE A 158 6.27 -1.94 -0.65
C PHE A 158 5.80 -1.70 -2.07
N ILE A 159 4.84 -0.80 -2.24
CA ILE A 159 4.27 -0.42 -3.53
C ILE A 159 4.39 1.09 -3.66
N SER A 160 5.10 1.55 -4.68
CA SER A 160 5.33 2.98 -4.88
C SER A 160 5.33 3.34 -6.36
N PRO A 161 4.74 4.49 -6.73
CA PRO A 161 5.02 5.07 -8.04
C PRO A 161 6.49 5.53 -8.09
N LEU A 162 7.11 5.38 -9.26
CA LEU A 162 8.44 5.91 -9.57
C LEU A 162 8.35 6.75 -10.85
N ILE A 163 9.18 7.80 -10.94
CA ILE A 163 9.13 8.79 -12.02
C ILE A 163 10.50 8.83 -12.70
N GLN A 164 10.55 8.60 -14.01
CA GLN A 164 11.80 8.72 -14.78
C GLN A 164 12.40 10.11 -14.62
N GLY A 165 13.69 10.19 -14.30
CA GLY A 165 14.40 11.45 -14.05
C GLY A 165 14.40 11.91 -12.60
N LEU A 166 13.67 11.23 -11.70
CA LEU A 166 13.71 11.46 -10.27
C LEU A 166 14.30 10.23 -9.56
N ASN A 167 15.27 10.44 -8.68
CA ASN A 167 15.91 9.35 -7.95
C ASN A 167 14.90 8.72 -6.97
N PRO A 168 14.56 7.42 -7.10
CA PRO A 168 13.57 6.76 -6.24
C PRO A 168 13.90 6.75 -4.74
N GLN A 169 15.17 6.87 -4.36
CA GLN A 169 15.57 7.01 -2.95
C GLN A 169 15.05 8.31 -2.34
N GLN A 170 14.90 9.37 -3.15
CA GLN A 170 14.45 10.69 -2.74
C GLN A 170 12.96 10.89 -3.03
N TYR A 171 12.48 10.30 -4.12
CA TYR A 171 11.15 10.52 -4.65
C TYR A 171 10.40 9.18 -4.77
N ASN A 172 9.61 8.88 -3.75
CA ASN A 172 8.76 7.69 -3.70
C ASN A 172 7.49 8.00 -2.87
N ILE A 173 6.62 7.01 -2.71
CA ILE A 173 5.35 7.13 -2.00
C ILE A 173 5.50 7.77 -0.61
N MET A 174 6.60 7.50 0.11
CA MET A 174 6.82 8.05 1.45
C MET A 174 7.04 9.56 1.43
N THR A 175 7.77 10.07 0.44
CA THR A 175 8.08 11.50 0.31
C THR A 175 6.98 12.27 -0.42
N MET A 176 6.06 11.57 -1.09
CA MET A 176 4.93 12.14 -1.83
C MET A 176 3.61 12.04 -1.06
N ASN A 177 3.66 12.23 0.27
CA ASN A 177 2.51 12.17 1.19
C ASN A 177 1.64 10.92 0.98
N GLY A 178 2.27 9.79 0.72
CA GLY A 178 1.59 8.58 0.32
C GLY A 178 1.29 7.62 1.47
N GLY A 179 0.34 6.74 1.20
CA GLY A 179 -0.13 5.72 2.11
C GLY A 179 -0.81 4.59 1.35
N TYR A 180 -1.33 3.61 2.08
CA TYR A 180 -2.08 2.54 1.47
C TYR A 180 -3.23 2.07 2.37
N PHE A 181 -4.25 1.54 1.71
CA PHE A 181 -5.28 0.70 2.28
C PHE A 181 -5.10 -0.71 1.73
N ASP A 182 -5.35 -1.73 2.56
CA ASP A 182 -5.40 -3.10 2.08
C ASP A 182 -6.56 -3.91 2.65
N ILE A 183 -6.92 -4.94 1.90
CA ILE A 183 -7.97 -5.87 2.28
C ILE A 183 -7.76 -7.22 1.64
N VAL A 184 -8.13 -8.29 2.34
CA VAL A 184 -8.17 -9.63 1.76
C VAL A 184 -9.60 -10.04 1.47
N ARG A 185 -9.85 -10.41 0.21
CA ARG A 185 -11.13 -10.91 -0.29
C ARG A 185 -10.91 -12.15 -1.14
N GLU A 186 -11.62 -13.22 -0.81
CA GLU A 186 -11.53 -14.51 -1.51
C GLU A 186 -10.08 -15.05 -1.61
N GLY A 187 -9.24 -14.77 -0.61
CA GLY A 187 -7.85 -15.22 -0.57
C GLY A 187 -6.88 -14.36 -1.38
N ILE A 188 -7.32 -13.24 -1.94
CA ILE A 188 -6.49 -12.27 -2.67
C ILE A 188 -6.35 -11.02 -1.81
N MET A 189 -5.11 -10.53 -1.64
CA MET A 189 -4.84 -9.23 -1.04
C MET A 189 -4.96 -8.15 -2.10
N TYR A 190 -5.75 -7.13 -1.82
CA TYR A 190 -5.85 -5.92 -2.63
C TYR A 190 -5.19 -4.79 -1.86
N ARG A 191 -4.18 -4.16 -2.45
CA ARG A 191 -3.52 -2.97 -1.90
C ARG A 191 -3.84 -1.79 -2.80
N MET A 192 -4.53 -0.80 -2.24
CA MET A 192 -4.81 0.47 -2.87
C MET A 192 -3.84 1.50 -2.29
N ILE A 193 -2.88 1.95 -3.09
CA ILE A 193 -1.99 3.03 -2.70
C ILE A 193 -2.60 4.38 -3.02
N GLU A 194 -2.22 5.39 -2.26
CA GLU A 194 -2.44 6.78 -2.57
C GLU A 194 -1.19 7.62 -2.35
N CYS A 195 -1.06 8.72 -3.08
CA CYS A 195 0.00 9.71 -2.93
C CYS A 195 -0.44 11.02 -3.60
N ASP A 196 0.39 12.04 -3.51
CA ASP A 196 0.22 13.29 -4.24
C ASP A 196 0.03 13.05 -5.73
N ASN A 197 -0.54 14.04 -6.41
CA ASN A 197 -0.85 13.93 -7.83
C ASN A 197 0.41 13.85 -8.70
N ILE A 198 0.84 12.64 -9.05
CA ILE A 198 1.98 12.43 -9.93
C ILE A 198 1.65 12.57 -11.42
N GLN A 199 0.38 12.80 -11.77
CA GLN A 199 -0.07 12.99 -13.16
C GLN A 199 0.62 14.17 -13.84
N ILE A 200 1.06 15.15 -13.05
CA ILE A 200 1.86 16.31 -13.51
C ILE A 200 3.21 15.88 -14.12
N PHE A 201 3.71 14.69 -13.79
CA PHE A 201 4.94 14.12 -14.35
C PHE A 201 4.70 13.20 -15.55
N ALA A 202 3.48 13.13 -16.10
CA ALA A 202 3.16 12.13 -17.12
C ALA A 202 3.78 12.39 -18.51
N ASP A 203 4.53 13.49 -18.68
CA ASP A 203 5.45 13.68 -19.79
C ASP A 203 6.77 12.89 -19.65
N HIS A 204 7.00 12.28 -18.49
CA HIS A 204 8.03 11.29 -18.21
C HIS A 204 7.46 9.87 -18.26
N ALA A 205 8.32 8.85 -18.36
CA ALA A 205 7.89 7.50 -18.07
C ALA A 205 7.57 7.36 -16.58
N LEU A 206 6.40 6.81 -16.27
CA LEU A 206 5.93 6.54 -14.92
C LEU A 206 5.89 5.04 -14.71
N TYR A 207 6.31 4.60 -13.52
CA TYR A 207 6.37 3.20 -13.16
C TYR A 207 5.68 2.94 -11.82
N LEU A 208 5.26 1.70 -11.59
CA LEU A 208 4.85 1.23 -10.27
C LEU A 208 5.76 0.08 -9.87
N CYS A 209 6.48 0.27 -8.77
CA CYS A 209 7.34 -0.76 -8.21
C CYS A 209 6.57 -1.58 -7.17
N VAL A 210 6.86 -2.87 -7.09
CA VAL A 210 6.37 -3.77 -6.04
C VAL A 210 7.53 -4.63 -5.54
N SER A 211 7.89 -4.47 -4.27
CA SER A 211 8.90 -5.28 -3.58
C SER A 211 8.37 -5.91 -2.32
N ASN A 212 9.04 -6.96 -1.83
CA ASN A 212 8.72 -7.65 -0.59
C ASN A 212 9.50 -7.06 0.60
N SER A 213 9.49 -5.73 0.70
CA SER A 213 10.16 -4.94 1.74
C SER A 213 9.14 -4.02 2.41
N THR A 214 9.47 -3.47 3.58
CA THR A 214 8.62 -2.47 4.25
C THR A 214 8.82 -1.07 3.65
N PHE A 215 10.05 -0.75 3.24
CA PHE A 215 10.43 0.54 2.67
C PHE A 215 11.01 0.36 1.26
N TYR A 216 11.29 1.48 0.60
CA TYR A 216 11.98 1.48 -0.69
C TYR A 216 13.33 0.76 -0.58
N GLU A 217 13.54 -0.23 -1.44
CA GLU A 217 14.76 -1.02 -1.48
C GLU A 217 15.67 -0.53 -2.62
N GLY A 218 16.77 0.10 -2.25
CA GLY A 218 17.74 0.67 -3.19
C GLY A 218 18.37 -0.35 -4.11
N ASP A 219 18.57 -1.57 -3.62
CA ASP A 219 19.21 -2.63 -4.40
C ASP A 219 18.22 -3.34 -5.34
N ALA A 220 16.91 -3.14 -5.19
CA ALA A 220 15.89 -3.80 -6.01
C ALA A 220 15.80 -3.21 -7.43
N TYR A 221 16.14 -1.93 -7.59
CA TYR A 221 16.00 -1.18 -8.84
C TYR A 221 17.28 -0.41 -9.17
N GLN A 222 17.56 -0.28 -10.47
CA GLN A 222 18.69 0.49 -10.97
C GLN A 222 18.19 1.85 -11.47
N TYR A 223 18.75 2.93 -10.91
CA TYR A 223 18.52 4.29 -11.38
C TYR A 223 19.76 4.83 -12.10
N ASN A 224 19.58 5.29 -13.33
CA ASN A 224 20.65 5.92 -14.10
C ASN A 224 20.61 7.43 -13.93
N GLU A 225 21.48 7.96 -13.07
CA GLU A 225 21.63 9.40 -12.79
C GLU A 225 21.82 10.29 -14.03
N LYS A 226 22.32 9.74 -15.15
CA LYS A 226 22.56 10.51 -16.38
C LYS A 226 21.35 10.59 -17.28
N THR A 227 20.54 9.52 -17.34
CA THR A 227 19.40 9.43 -18.27
C THR A 227 18.06 9.56 -17.56
N GLY A 228 18.02 9.37 -16.24
CA GLY A 228 16.80 9.28 -15.46
C GLY A 228 16.11 7.93 -15.55
N ASP A 229 16.66 6.97 -16.28
CA ASP A 229 16.01 5.68 -16.51
C ASP A 229 15.98 4.83 -15.23
N ILE A 230 14.85 4.16 -15.03
CA ILE A 230 14.62 3.24 -13.91
C ILE A 230 14.38 1.85 -14.50
N SER A 231 15.06 0.84 -13.96
CA SER A 231 14.92 -0.56 -14.40
C SER A 231 15.05 -1.52 -13.23
N VAL A 232 14.61 -2.77 -13.42
CA VAL A 232 14.77 -3.81 -12.41
C VAL A 232 16.23 -4.22 -12.26
N ASN A 233 16.68 -4.48 -11.03
CA ASN A 233 17.99 -5.08 -10.81
C ASN A 233 17.91 -6.62 -10.91
N GLU A 234 18.28 -7.20 -12.05
CA GLU A 234 18.23 -8.66 -12.28
C GLU A 234 19.08 -9.49 -11.28
N SER A 235 20.06 -8.86 -10.61
CA SER A 235 20.92 -9.54 -9.63
C SER A 235 20.31 -9.63 -8.24
N TYR A 236 19.30 -8.80 -7.94
CA TYR A 236 18.61 -8.74 -6.66
C TYR A 236 17.87 -10.05 -6.35
N LYS A 237 17.82 -10.43 -5.07
CA LYS A 237 17.28 -11.73 -4.62
C LYS A 237 15.93 -11.64 -3.91
N GLY A 238 15.33 -10.46 -3.85
CA GLY A 238 13.95 -10.24 -3.43
C GLY A 238 13.04 -9.84 -4.60
N MET A 239 11.77 -9.65 -4.30
CA MET A 239 10.78 -9.18 -5.26
C MET A 239 11.14 -7.75 -5.71
N ASN A 240 11.19 -7.53 -7.02
CA ASN A 240 11.49 -6.23 -7.62
C ASN A 240 10.68 -6.00 -8.90
N LEU A 241 9.37 -6.21 -8.82
CA LEU A 241 8.50 -6.08 -9.97
C LEU A 241 8.36 -4.59 -10.35
N LEU A 242 8.43 -4.30 -11.64
CA LEU A 242 8.26 -2.96 -12.19
C LEU A 242 7.22 -2.99 -13.31
N PHE A 243 6.13 -2.24 -13.13
CA PHE A 243 5.05 -2.07 -14.09
C PHE A 243 5.15 -0.69 -14.74
N ASP A 244 4.69 -0.56 -15.99
CA ASP A 244 4.38 0.75 -16.53
C ASP A 244 3.16 1.31 -15.79
N PHE A 245 3.24 2.55 -15.31
CA PHE A 245 2.16 3.12 -14.53
C PHE A 245 1.09 3.78 -15.43
N PRO A 246 -0.18 3.36 -15.33
CA PRO A 246 -1.21 3.73 -16.29
C PRO A 246 -1.81 5.08 -15.95
N LEU A 247 -1.12 6.17 -16.30
CA LEU A 247 -1.65 7.54 -16.23
C LEU A 247 -1.69 8.19 -17.62
N ASN A 248 -2.54 9.21 -17.76
CA ASN A 248 -2.73 9.86 -19.06
C ASN A 248 -1.54 10.76 -19.39
N LYS A 249 -0.69 10.34 -20.33
CA LYS A 249 0.54 11.06 -20.73
C LYS A 249 0.30 12.49 -21.20
N ASP A 250 -0.89 12.79 -21.73
CA ASP A 250 -1.24 14.13 -22.20
C ASP A 250 -1.54 15.12 -21.07
N LYS A 251 -1.62 14.66 -19.81
CA LYS A 251 -1.86 15.49 -18.63
C LYS A 251 -0.59 15.87 -17.87
N GLY A 252 0.59 15.57 -18.40
CA GLY A 252 1.86 16.07 -17.85
C GLY A 252 1.92 17.61 -17.90
N ASN A 253 2.50 18.21 -16.86
CA ASN A 253 2.68 19.65 -16.73
C ASN A 253 4.04 19.96 -16.08
N LYS A 254 5.00 20.36 -16.92
CA LYS A 254 6.38 20.66 -16.51
C LYS A 254 6.48 21.80 -15.49
N GLU A 255 5.65 22.82 -15.63
CA GLU A 255 5.68 23.99 -14.74
C GLU A 255 5.18 23.60 -13.35
N ALA A 256 4.05 22.88 -13.28
CA ALA A 256 3.53 22.34 -12.02
C ALA A 256 4.47 21.30 -11.39
N ALA A 257 5.09 20.44 -12.20
CA ALA A 257 6.08 19.48 -11.73
C ALA A 257 7.31 20.16 -11.09
N GLN A 258 7.82 21.24 -11.70
CA GLN A 258 8.94 22.00 -11.15
C GLN A 258 8.56 22.73 -9.85
N GLU A 259 7.35 23.30 -9.79
CA GLU A 259 6.82 23.93 -8.58
C GLU A 259 6.68 22.91 -7.45
N TYR A 260 6.07 21.75 -7.72
CA TYR A 260 5.92 20.67 -6.75
C TYR A 260 7.27 20.18 -6.20
N LEU A 261 8.26 19.94 -7.07
CA LEU A 261 9.59 19.50 -6.62
C LEU A 261 10.29 20.55 -5.74
N LYS A 262 10.07 21.84 -6.03
CA LYS A 262 10.60 22.92 -5.21
C LYS A 262 9.91 22.94 -3.84
N GLU A 263 8.59 22.84 -3.79
CA GLU A 263 7.84 22.79 -2.53
C GLU A 263 8.24 21.59 -1.67
N LEU A 264 8.42 20.42 -2.29
CA LEU A 264 8.85 19.20 -1.60
C LEU A 264 10.28 19.36 -1.04
N SER A 265 11.19 19.97 -1.81
CA SER A 265 12.55 20.28 -1.33
C SER A 265 12.54 21.30 -0.19
N ASP A 266 11.75 22.37 -0.31
CA ASP A 266 11.63 23.41 0.72
C ASP A 266 11.05 22.83 2.02
N ALA A 267 10.06 21.93 1.93
CA ALA A 267 9.49 21.23 3.08
C ALA A 267 10.51 20.30 3.75
N GLN A 268 11.27 19.52 2.97
CA GLN A 268 12.34 18.67 3.50
C GLN A 268 13.46 19.47 4.17
N GLU A 269 13.82 20.63 3.61
CA GLU A 269 14.77 21.55 4.24
C GLU A 269 14.21 22.18 5.52
N ALA A 270 12.91 22.50 5.56
CA ALA A 270 12.24 23.00 6.75
C ALA A 270 12.21 21.94 7.86
N ASP A 271 11.83 20.70 7.56
CA ASP A 271 11.85 19.60 8.53
C ASP A 271 13.27 19.32 9.04
N ALA A 272 14.28 19.37 8.16
CA ALA A 272 15.67 19.22 8.56
C ALA A 272 16.17 20.40 9.41
N GLN A 273 15.62 21.60 9.19
CA GLN A 273 15.95 22.81 9.97
C GLN A 273 15.19 22.85 11.30
N GLU A 274 13.94 22.42 11.35
CA GLU A 274 13.19 22.21 12.59
C GLU A 274 13.87 21.12 13.41
N GLY A 275 14.22 19.97 12.83
CA GLY A 275 15.04 18.94 13.47
C GLY A 275 16.46 19.37 13.86
N SER A 276 16.95 20.52 13.38
CA SER A 276 18.24 21.11 13.79
C SER A 276 18.12 22.27 14.80
N ASN A 277 16.95 22.93 14.86
CA ASN A 277 16.62 23.93 15.89
C ASN A 277 15.92 23.29 17.10
N GLU A 278 15.47 22.05 16.95
CA GLU A 278 15.05 21.11 17.99
C GLU A 278 16.24 20.39 18.67
N GLU A 279 17.49 20.83 18.44
CA GLU A 279 18.59 20.58 19.39
C GLU A 279 18.45 21.42 20.69
N GLU A 280 17.40 22.25 20.80
CA GLU A 280 16.76 22.61 22.07
C GLU A 280 15.32 22.06 22.11
N GLU A 281 15.14 20.76 21.83
CA GLU A 281 13.90 20.05 22.14
C GLU A 281 13.60 20.30 23.62
N ALA A 282 12.45 20.91 23.88
CA ALA A 282 11.88 20.93 25.20
C ALA A 282 11.72 19.47 25.62
N VAL A 283 12.68 18.97 26.40
CA VAL A 283 12.57 17.73 27.17
C VAL A 283 11.20 17.78 27.81
N GLN A 284 10.23 17.06 27.25
CA GLN A 284 9.00 16.82 27.97
C GLN A 284 9.46 15.98 29.16
N ASN A 285 9.65 16.64 30.31
CA ASN A 285 9.91 15.99 31.59
C ASN A 285 8.63 15.24 31.98
N VAL A 286 8.30 14.19 31.24
CA VAL A 286 7.27 13.25 31.59
C VAL A 286 7.92 12.28 32.56
N ASP A 287 7.40 12.23 33.78
CA ASP A 287 7.90 11.29 34.78
C ASP A 287 7.49 9.87 34.34
N ILE A 288 8.47 9.11 33.84
CA ILE A 288 8.28 7.71 33.43
C ILE A 288 7.69 6.89 34.58
N ASN A 289 7.98 7.23 35.84
CA ASN A 289 7.36 6.57 36.99
C ASN A 289 5.87 6.87 37.09
N GLU A 290 5.42 8.06 36.70
CA GLU A 290 4.00 8.40 36.66
C GLU A 290 3.26 7.57 35.61
N ILE A 291 3.85 7.41 34.41
CA ILE A 291 3.31 6.53 33.37
C ILE A 291 3.24 5.09 33.88
N MET A 292 4.34 4.55 34.39
CA MET A 292 4.38 3.15 34.86
C MET A 292 3.41 2.86 36.00
N ASN A 293 3.05 3.87 36.80
CA ASN A 293 2.13 3.71 37.93
C ASN A 293 0.65 3.94 37.57
N HIS A 294 0.35 4.74 36.55
CA HIS A 294 -1.03 5.15 36.25
C HIS A 294 -1.55 4.66 34.90
N TRP A 295 -0.68 4.22 33.99
CA TRP A 295 -1.05 3.73 32.67
C TRP A 295 -1.00 2.20 32.63
N THR A 296 -1.76 1.62 31.71
CA THR A 296 -1.82 0.16 31.54
C THR A 296 -0.71 -0.28 30.60
N LEU A 297 0.15 -1.20 31.05
CA LEU A 297 1.14 -1.84 30.19
C LEU A 297 0.44 -2.78 29.20
N VAL A 298 0.63 -2.54 27.90
CA VAL A 298 0.00 -3.29 26.81
C VAL A 298 0.96 -4.27 26.18
N SER A 299 2.21 -3.84 25.94
CA SER A 299 3.24 -4.65 25.33
C SER A 299 4.59 -4.39 25.98
N LYS A 300 5.43 -5.42 26.06
CA LYS A 300 6.81 -5.33 26.51
C LYS A 300 7.66 -6.33 25.76
N GLU A 301 8.60 -5.84 24.97
CA GLU A 301 9.48 -6.66 24.15
C GLU A 301 10.95 -6.26 24.33
N LYS A 302 11.82 -7.25 24.32
CA LYS A 302 13.26 -7.03 24.30
C LYS A 302 13.72 -7.10 22.85
N VAL A 303 14.29 -6.00 22.36
CA VAL A 303 14.75 -5.83 20.98
C VAL A 303 16.27 -5.74 20.94
N THR A 304 16.85 -6.30 19.88
CA THR A 304 18.29 -6.19 19.62
C THR A 304 18.49 -5.22 18.46
N PRO A 305 19.34 -4.19 18.60
CA PRO A 305 19.66 -3.31 17.50
C PRO A 305 20.25 -4.07 16.31
N ASP A 306 19.95 -3.62 15.10
CA ASP A 306 20.56 -4.16 13.88
C ASP A 306 21.99 -3.63 13.66
N GLN A 307 22.56 -3.89 12.49
CA GLN A 307 23.92 -3.46 12.14
C GLN A 307 24.07 -1.93 12.02
N ASP A 308 22.96 -1.22 11.82
CA ASP A 308 22.88 0.25 11.73
C ASP A 308 22.37 0.87 13.05
N GLU A 309 22.42 0.12 14.15
CA GLU A 309 21.95 0.50 15.48
C GLU A 309 20.45 0.89 15.52
N ARG A 310 19.63 0.34 14.62
CA ARG A 310 18.18 0.55 14.61
C ARG A 310 17.46 -0.51 15.43
N ILE A 311 16.50 -0.08 16.23
CA ILE A 311 15.54 -0.97 16.88
C ILE A 311 14.19 -0.84 16.19
N TYR A 312 13.59 -1.98 15.85
CA TYR A 312 12.27 -2.05 15.24
C TYR A 312 11.26 -2.46 16.30
N TYR A 313 10.09 -1.85 16.26
CA TYR A 313 9.01 -2.19 17.17
C TYR A 313 7.66 -2.07 16.47
N SER A 314 6.73 -2.90 16.89
CA SER A 314 5.33 -2.78 16.54
C SER A 314 4.46 -3.04 17.76
N TYR A 315 3.29 -2.42 17.78
CA TYR A 315 2.37 -2.56 18.89
C TYR A 315 0.92 -2.44 18.45
N LYS A 316 0.06 -3.04 19.24
CA LYS A 316 -1.39 -2.94 19.13
C LYS A 316 -1.95 -2.61 20.51
N THR A 317 -2.69 -1.53 20.57
CA THR A 317 -3.35 -0.97 21.77
C THR A 317 -4.86 -0.95 21.55
N SER A 318 -5.63 -0.68 22.60
CA SER A 318 -7.08 -0.42 22.43
C SER A 318 -7.34 0.85 21.61
N ASN A 319 -6.36 1.75 21.56
CA ASN A 319 -6.44 3.07 20.91
C ASN A 319 -5.83 3.09 19.50
N GLY A 320 -5.36 1.95 18.97
CA GLY A 320 -4.75 1.86 17.65
C GLY A 320 -3.56 0.92 17.59
N SER A 321 -2.89 0.87 16.44
CA SER A 321 -1.63 0.12 16.26
C SER A 321 -0.58 1.03 15.63
N GLY A 322 0.69 0.77 15.94
CA GLY A 322 1.81 1.49 15.36
C GLY A 322 2.97 0.55 15.10
N GLU A 323 3.79 0.89 14.12
CA GLU A 323 5.07 0.24 13.85
C GLU A 323 6.09 1.28 13.41
N GLY A 324 7.36 1.02 13.70
CA GLY A 324 8.42 1.97 13.36
C GLY A 324 9.79 1.45 13.74
N PHE A 325 10.78 2.30 13.52
CA PHE A 325 12.13 2.09 14.01
C PHE A 325 12.69 3.38 14.59
N ILE A 326 13.65 3.25 15.49
CA ILE A 326 14.43 4.36 16.04
C ILE A 326 15.87 3.91 16.23
N THR A 327 16.83 4.81 16.07
CA THR A 327 18.24 4.50 16.30
C THR A 327 18.57 4.56 17.80
N VAL A 328 19.49 3.72 18.25
CA VAL A 328 19.88 3.65 19.68
C VAL A 328 20.50 4.96 20.15
N ASP A 329 21.26 5.65 19.30
CA ASP A 329 21.88 6.94 19.59
C ASP A 329 20.87 8.08 19.74
N ALA A 330 19.68 7.96 19.14
CA ALA A 330 18.56 8.88 19.35
C ALA A 330 17.83 8.62 20.68
N LEU A 331 18.02 7.47 21.33
CA LEU A 331 17.37 7.12 22.59
C LEU A 331 18.28 7.26 23.81
N PHE A 332 19.58 6.99 23.62
CA PHE A 332 20.53 6.86 24.70
C PHE A 332 21.81 7.59 24.36
N GLU A 333 22.31 8.40 25.29
CA GLU A 333 23.69 8.86 25.24
C GLU A 333 24.65 7.66 25.26
N LYS A 334 25.89 7.89 24.81
CA LYS A 334 26.91 6.83 24.78
C LYS A 334 27.10 6.25 26.19
N ASP A 335 26.95 4.92 26.28
CA ASP A 335 27.03 4.13 27.53
C ASP A 335 25.91 4.42 28.57
N GLU A 336 24.85 5.13 28.20
CA GLU A 336 23.69 5.36 29.07
C GLU A 336 22.92 4.05 29.34
N ILE A 337 22.63 3.79 30.62
CA ILE A 337 21.86 2.64 31.10
C ILE A 337 20.66 3.19 31.87
N GLY A 338 19.48 2.63 31.63
CA GLY A 338 18.25 3.11 32.23
C GLY A 338 17.17 3.42 31.21
N TYR A 339 16.17 4.19 31.62
CA TYR A 339 15.11 4.64 30.73
C TYR A 339 15.58 5.79 29.84
N SER A 340 15.23 5.73 28.56
CA SER A 340 15.42 6.83 27.61
C SER A 340 14.68 8.06 28.09
N LYS A 341 15.29 9.24 27.92
CA LYS A 341 14.61 10.53 28.12
C LYS A 341 13.70 10.88 26.94
N ASN A 342 13.94 10.25 25.80
CA ASN A 342 13.15 10.39 24.58
C ASN A 342 12.03 9.34 24.59
N LEU A 343 10.79 9.82 24.67
CA LEU A 343 9.57 9.03 24.58
C LEU A 343 8.55 9.78 23.72
N SER A 344 7.70 9.03 23.03
CA SER A 344 6.60 9.58 22.24
C SER A 344 5.27 9.28 22.92
N ILE A 345 4.38 10.27 22.98
CA ILE A 345 2.99 10.10 23.41
C ILE A 345 2.11 10.37 22.21
N SER A 346 1.31 9.38 21.81
CA SER A 346 0.24 9.57 20.83
C SER A 346 -1.07 9.79 21.57
N GLU A 347 -1.83 10.81 21.14
CA GLU A 347 -3.17 11.07 21.65
C GLU A 347 -4.22 10.66 20.62
N SER A 348 -5.34 10.14 21.10
CA SER A 348 -6.54 9.83 20.31
C SER A 348 -7.80 10.23 21.07
N ASP A 349 -8.95 10.21 20.40
CA ASP A 349 -10.25 10.49 21.02
C ASP A 349 -10.59 9.48 22.14
N THR A 350 -10.04 8.28 22.11
CA THR A 350 -10.35 7.18 23.06
C THR A 350 -9.33 7.03 24.19
N GLY A 351 -8.22 7.77 24.15
CA GLY A 351 -7.15 7.69 25.15
C GLY A 351 -5.78 8.04 24.57
N GLN A 352 -4.74 7.82 25.36
CA GLN A 352 -3.36 8.05 24.95
C GLN A 352 -2.59 6.73 24.91
N ASN A 353 -1.53 6.65 24.11
CA ASN A 353 -0.53 5.60 24.22
C ASN A 353 0.88 6.17 24.15
N THR A 354 1.86 5.43 24.66
CA THR A 354 3.26 5.86 24.68
C THR A 354 4.21 4.68 24.60
N VAL A 355 5.37 4.89 23.98
CA VAL A 355 6.44 3.92 23.87
C VAL A 355 7.61 4.36 24.75
N ILE A 356 7.99 3.50 25.70
CA ILE A 356 9.08 3.70 26.65
C ILE A 356 10.22 2.72 26.34
N TYR A 357 11.45 3.25 26.32
CA TYR A 357 12.66 2.47 26.05
C TYR A 357 13.52 2.35 27.30
N TYR A 358 14.05 1.16 27.56
CA TYR A 358 14.99 0.89 28.65
C TYR A 358 16.21 0.13 28.13
N ARG A 359 17.41 0.64 28.39
CA ARG A 359 18.68 -0.04 28.06
C ARG A 359 19.27 -0.70 29.29
N ASP A 360 19.59 -1.99 29.17
CA ASP A 360 20.24 -2.76 30.25
C ASP A 360 21.79 -2.69 30.17
N GLU A 361 22.47 -3.23 31.19
CA GLU A 361 23.95 -3.22 31.27
C GLU A 361 24.64 -3.99 30.14
N LYS A 362 23.90 -4.80 29.37
CA LYS A 362 24.43 -5.55 28.22
C LYS A 362 24.24 -4.81 26.90
N GLY A 363 23.57 -3.65 26.94
CA GLY A 363 23.27 -2.83 25.78
C GLY A 363 22.00 -3.24 25.05
N ASP A 364 21.26 -4.22 25.56
CA ASP A 364 19.99 -4.62 24.96
C ASP A 364 18.89 -3.61 25.33
N VAL A 365 17.97 -3.36 24.41
CA VAL A 365 16.87 -2.39 24.62
C VAL A 365 15.57 -3.14 24.86
N THR A 366 14.80 -2.68 25.83
CA THR A 366 13.43 -3.12 26.09
C THR A 366 12.47 -2.02 25.69
N VAL A 367 11.55 -2.33 24.79
CA VAL A 367 10.46 -1.45 24.34
C VAL A 367 9.20 -1.83 25.12
N SER A 368 8.60 -0.87 25.80
CA SER A 368 7.36 -1.06 26.58
C SER A 368 6.30 -0.07 26.12
N VAL A 369 5.09 -0.55 25.82
CA VAL A 369 3.99 0.29 25.37
C VAL A 369 2.93 0.38 26.45
N TYR A 370 2.56 1.61 26.80
CA TYR A 370 1.56 1.91 27.81
C TYR A 370 0.38 2.66 27.18
N GLU A 371 -0.82 2.47 27.72
CA GLU A 371 -2.03 3.18 27.29
C GLU A 371 -2.85 3.72 28.47
N THR A 372 -3.60 4.78 28.21
CA THR A 372 -4.74 5.21 29.01
C THR A 372 -6.03 4.94 28.26
N VAL A 373 -7.11 4.70 29.00
CA VAL A 373 -8.46 4.64 28.45
C VAL A 373 -9.21 5.84 29.04
N LYS A 374 -9.80 6.68 28.18
CA LYS A 374 -10.59 7.85 28.60
C LYS A 374 -12.01 7.50 28.99
#